data_AF-A0A370AR03-F1
#
_entry.id   AF-A0A370AR03-F1
#
_cell.length_a   1.000
_cell.length_b   1.000
_cell.length_c   1.000
_cell.angle_alpha   90.00
_cell.angle_beta   90.00
_cell.angle_gamma   90.00
#
_symmetry.space_group_name_H-M   'P 1'
#
loop_
_entity.id
_entity.type
_entity.pdbx_description
1 polymer ?
#
loop_
_entity_poly.entity_id
_entity_poly.type
_entity_poly.pdbx_seq_one_letter_code
_entity_poly.pdbx_strand_id
1 'polypeptide(L)'
;MDEGYENQDSYEFLGEAYSYLGDYDQSIIYYETALEKFQSDRLYLKIAEDSFKFREYDKAAEYYSILIDRTRDESLRKKGLFQLGKLYYDIKNLSKAEETLITLTDLDPKNAEAYFLLGEISYFNQDRKSARDYWHQTLRIEPEHRGARLRLYN
;
A
#
# COMPACT_ATOMS: atom_id res chain seq x y z
N MET A 1 31.36 -27.89 20.21
CA MET A 1 30.78 -27.40 18.95
C MET A 1 29.34 -27.10 19.27
N ASP A 2 29.15 -25.96 19.94
CA ASP A 2 27.82 -25.43 20.24
C ASP A 2 27.41 -24.62 19.02
N GLU A 3 26.79 -25.27 18.06
CA GLU A 3 25.83 -24.60 17.18
C GLU A 3 24.62 -24.29 18.07
N GLY A 4 24.82 -23.32 18.95
CA GLY A 4 23.75 -22.76 19.76
C GLY A 4 22.67 -22.30 18.81
N TYR A 5 21.44 -22.70 19.11
CA TYR A 5 20.21 -22.15 18.58
C TYR A 5 20.34 -20.62 18.42
N GLU A 6 20.84 -20.15 17.27
CA GLU A 6 20.96 -18.73 16.93
C GLU A 6 19.57 -18.22 16.66
N ASN A 7 18.75 -18.05 17.71
CA ASN A 7 17.50 -17.29 17.78
C ASN A 7 16.83 -17.07 16.41
N GLN A 8 16.59 -18.16 15.68
CA GLN A 8 16.04 -18.17 14.33
C GLN A 8 14.56 -17.77 14.36
N ASP A 9 13.99 -17.77 15.57
CA ASP A 9 12.67 -17.30 15.97
C ASP A 9 12.69 -15.84 16.47
N SER A 10 12.85 -14.81 15.67
CA SER A 10 13.24 -14.56 14.30
C SER A 10 13.28 -13.03 14.29
N TYR A 11 14.22 -12.38 13.60
CA TYR A 11 14.17 -10.91 13.54
C TYR A 11 12.82 -10.39 13.00
N GLU A 12 12.05 -11.23 12.29
CA GLU A 12 10.65 -10.99 11.96
C GLU A 12 9.73 -10.87 13.18
N PHE A 13 9.81 -11.74 14.20
CA PHE A 13 8.99 -11.62 15.42
C PHE A 13 9.33 -10.38 16.23
N LEU A 14 10.61 -9.99 16.29
CA LEU A 14 11.01 -8.74 16.92
C LEU A 14 10.45 -7.54 16.14
N GLY A 15 10.61 -7.52 14.81
CA GLY A 15 10.02 -6.50 13.96
C GLY A 15 8.51 -6.40 14.16
N GLU A 16 7.81 -7.54 14.19
CA GLU A 16 6.37 -7.60 14.43
C GLU A 16 5.98 -7.09 15.82
N ALA A 17 6.74 -7.42 16.86
CA ALA A 17 6.50 -6.89 18.20
C ALA A 17 6.66 -5.37 18.26
N TYR A 18 7.73 -4.81 17.70
CA TYR A 18 7.95 -3.37 17.64
C TYR A 18 6.90 -2.66 16.77
N SER A 19 6.48 -3.26 15.65
CA SER A 19 5.37 -2.78 14.82
C SER A 19 4.08 -2.62 15.61
N TYR A 20 3.73 -3.63 16.42
CA TYR A 20 2.53 -3.58 17.28
C TYR A 20 2.64 -2.55 18.40
N LEU A 21 3.83 -2.29 18.91
CA LEU A 21 4.09 -1.24 19.91
C LEU A 21 4.11 0.17 19.31
N GLY A 22 4.08 0.28 17.97
CA GLY A 22 4.16 1.56 17.25
C GLY A 22 5.58 2.12 17.15
N ASP A 23 6.58 1.32 17.51
CA ASP A 23 8.00 1.66 17.46
C ASP A 23 8.55 1.29 16.07
N TYR A 24 8.11 2.06 15.07
CA TYR A 24 8.25 1.69 13.67
C TYR A 24 9.71 1.74 13.18
N ASP A 25 10.57 2.58 13.75
CA ASP A 25 11.99 2.61 13.43
C ASP A 25 12.68 1.28 13.80
N GLN A 26 12.45 0.77 15.01
CA GLN A 26 12.97 -0.52 15.44
C GLN A 26 12.37 -1.65 14.62
N SER A 27 11.06 -1.59 14.35
CA SER A 27 10.36 -2.55 13.50
C SER A 27 11.05 -2.71 12.15
N ILE A 28 11.32 -1.59 11.47
CA ILE A 28 11.99 -1.56 10.15
C ILE A 28 13.37 -2.19 10.23
N ILE A 29 14.20 -1.83 11.22
CA ILE A 29 15.57 -2.38 11.39
C ILE A 29 15.53 -3.91 11.52
N TYR A 30 14.64 -4.43 12.36
CA TYR A 30 14.54 -5.88 12.59
C TYR A 30 13.99 -6.61 11.36
N TYR A 31 13.01 -6.04 10.66
CA TYR A 31 12.54 -6.60 9.41
C TYR A 31 13.61 -6.59 8.31
N GLU A 32 14.40 -5.52 8.18
CA GLU A 32 15.52 -5.45 7.22
C GLU A 32 16.59 -6.51 7.54
N THR A 33 16.92 -6.68 8.82
CA THR A 33 17.86 -7.73 9.27
C THR A 33 17.32 -9.14 8.97
N ALA A 34 16.01 -9.37 9.10
CA ALA A 34 15.38 -10.63 8.70
C ALA A 34 15.50 -10.86 7.18
N LEU A 35 15.36 -9.80 6.40
CA LEU A 35 15.40 -9.80 4.94
C LEU A 35 16.78 -10.12 4.36
N GLU A 36 17.86 -9.75 5.07
CA GLU A 36 19.24 -10.15 4.71
C GLU A 36 19.42 -11.67 4.72
N LYS A 37 18.69 -12.37 5.59
CA LYS A 37 18.75 -13.83 5.72
C LYS A 37 17.77 -14.54 4.79
N PHE A 38 16.55 -14.00 4.66
CA PHE A 38 15.50 -14.59 3.85
C PHE A 38 14.64 -13.52 3.18
N GLN A 39 14.65 -13.49 1.84
CA GLN A 39 13.77 -12.62 1.07
C GLN A 39 12.33 -13.12 1.14
N SER A 40 11.41 -12.22 1.49
CA SER A 40 10.00 -12.55 1.69
C SER A 40 9.10 -11.39 1.25
N ASP A 41 8.09 -11.70 0.44
CA ASP A 41 7.05 -10.76 0.03
C ASP A 41 6.35 -10.14 1.24
N ARG A 42 6.11 -10.93 2.29
CA ARG A 42 5.50 -10.45 3.53
C ARG A 42 6.39 -9.42 4.23
N LEU A 43 7.70 -9.63 4.26
CA LEU A 43 8.63 -8.70 4.91
C LEU A 43 8.71 -7.37 4.14
N TYR A 44 8.76 -7.40 2.80
CA TYR A 44 8.70 -6.18 1.99
C TYR A 44 7.43 -5.37 2.28
N LEU A 45 6.28 -6.04 2.34
CA LEU A 45 5.01 -5.39 2.68
C LEU A 45 5.04 -4.75 4.08
N LYS A 46 5.58 -5.45 5.08
CA LYS A 46 5.66 -4.98 6.46
C LYS A 46 6.58 -3.78 6.61
N ILE A 47 7.76 -3.82 6.00
CA ILE A 47 8.68 -2.68 6.00
C ILE A 47 8.03 -1.48 5.33
N ALA A 48 7.35 -1.67 4.20
CA ALA A 48 6.67 -0.57 3.52
C ALA A 48 5.56 0.06 4.37
N GLU A 49 4.72 -0.77 5.00
CA GLU A 49 3.64 -0.33 5.88
C GLU A 49 4.18 0.45 7.10
N ASP A 50 5.25 -0.02 7.73
CA ASP A 50 5.82 0.64 8.90
C ASP A 50 6.65 1.88 8.54
N SER A 51 7.36 1.85 7.40
CA SER A 51 8.03 3.03 6.85
C SER A 51 7.02 4.15 6.57
N PHE A 52 5.84 3.81 6.04
CA PHE A 52 4.77 4.78 5.82
C PHE A 52 4.28 5.39 7.13
N LYS A 53 4.03 4.58 8.17
CA LYS A 53 3.61 5.07 9.50
C LYS A 53 4.70 5.90 10.18
N PHE A 54 5.96 5.56 9.96
CA PHE A 54 7.13 6.31 10.42
C PHE A 54 7.40 7.59 9.59
N ARG A 55 6.64 7.80 8.51
CA ARG A 55 6.74 8.94 7.57
C ARG A 55 7.98 8.92 6.68
N GLU A 56 8.65 7.78 6.56
CA GLU A 56 9.68 7.53 5.55
C GLU A 56 9.04 7.13 4.22
N TYR A 57 8.39 8.10 3.56
CA TYR A 57 7.58 7.83 2.37
C TYR A 57 8.37 7.31 1.17
N ASP A 58 9.62 7.76 1.00
CA ASP A 58 10.48 7.27 -0.08
C ASP A 58 10.83 5.79 0.12
N LYS A 59 11.19 5.41 1.35
CA LYS A 59 11.48 4.03 1.74
C LYS A 59 10.24 3.14 1.59
N ALA A 60 9.08 3.63 2.04
CA ALA A 60 7.82 2.94 1.86
C ALA A 60 7.51 2.69 0.37
N ALA A 61 7.67 3.71 -0.48
CA ALA A 61 7.45 3.57 -1.92
C ALA A 61 8.42 2.58 -2.57
N GLU A 62 9.69 2.57 -2.15
CA GLU A 62 10.70 1.60 -2.61
C GLU A 62 10.28 0.17 -2.27
N TYR A 63 9.96 -0.11 -1.00
CA TYR A 63 9.60 -1.46 -0.58
C TYR A 63 8.27 -1.95 -1.18
N TYR A 64 7.28 -1.06 -1.38
CA TYR A 64 6.09 -1.43 -2.14
C TYR A 64 6.44 -1.79 -3.59
N SER A 65 7.31 -1.02 -4.24
CA SER A 65 7.73 -1.30 -5.63
C SER A 65 8.46 -2.64 -5.73
N ILE A 66 9.39 -2.93 -4.80
CA ILE A 66 10.08 -4.22 -4.72
C ILE A 66 9.09 -5.38 -4.56
N LEU A 67 8.10 -5.23 -3.68
CA LEU A 67 7.04 -6.22 -3.51
C LEU A 67 6.28 -6.47 -4.82
N ILE A 68 5.80 -5.41 -5.47
CA ILE A 68 5.00 -5.48 -6.69
C ILE A 68 5.79 -6.16 -7.82
N ASP A 69 7.07 -5.85 -7.96
CA ASP A 69 7.90 -6.39 -9.04
C ASP A 69 8.25 -7.87 -8.84
N ARG A 70 8.43 -8.30 -7.59
CA ARG A 70 8.94 -9.64 -7.28
C ARG A 70 7.86 -10.67 -6.97
N THR A 71 6.75 -10.22 -6.38
CA THR A 71 5.73 -11.14 -5.90
C THR A 71 5.07 -11.90 -7.05
N ARG A 72 4.87 -13.20 -6.85
CA ARG A 72 4.02 -14.04 -7.74
C ARG A 72 2.61 -14.19 -7.20
N ASP A 73 2.34 -13.68 -6.00
CA ASP A 73 1.01 -13.68 -5.42
C ASP A 73 0.26 -12.45 -5.91
N GLU A 74 -0.71 -12.67 -6.78
CA GLU A 74 -1.55 -11.61 -7.34
C GLU A 74 -2.33 -10.84 -6.27
N SER A 75 -2.67 -11.46 -5.15
CA SER A 75 -3.36 -10.78 -4.05
C SER A 75 -2.41 -9.81 -3.34
N LEU A 76 -1.16 -10.21 -3.11
CA LEU A 76 -0.14 -9.32 -2.56
C LEU A 76 0.25 -8.22 -3.55
N ARG A 77 0.37 -8.55 -4.84
CA ARG A 77 0.60 -7.56 -5.91
C ARG A 77 -0.46 -6.46 -5.89
N LYS A 78 -1.75 -6.84 -5.89
CA LYS A 78 -2.87 -5.91 -5.81
C LYS A 78 -2.87 -5.08 -4.52
N LYS A 79 -2.59 -5.72 -3.38
CA LYS A 79 -2.46 -5.00 -2.10
C LYS A 79 -1.32 -3.98 -2.13
N GLY A 80 -0.16 -4.36 -2.67
CA GLY A 80 0.99 -3.47 -2.82
C GLY A 80 0.69 -2.27 -3.72
N LEU A 81 0.08 -2.51 -4.89
CA LEU A 81 -0.36 -1.44 -5.80
C LEU A 81 -1.33 -0.47 -5.12
N PHE A 82 -2.32 -1.00 -4.38
CA PHE A 82 -3.27 -0.14 -3.68
C PHE A 82 -2.58 0.76 -2.65
N GLN A 83 -1.71 0.18 -1.80
CA GLN A 83 -1.03 0.94 -0.77
C GLN A 83 -0.03 1.94 -1.35
N LEU A 84 0.67 1.60 -2.43
CA LEU A 84 1.56 2.52 -3.14
C LEU A 84 0.79 3.68 -3.79
N GLY A 85 -0.32 3.39 -4.46
CA GLY A 85 -1.19 4.40 -5.06
C GLY A 85 -1.76 5.36 -4.00
N LYS A 86 -2.22 4.81 -2.87
CA LYS A 86 -2.68 5.59 -1.71
C LYS A 86 -1.56 6.43 -1.10
N LEU A 87 -0.36 5.87 -0.94
CA LEU A 87 0.80 6.61 -0.43
C LEU A 87 1.11 7.81 -1.33
N TYR A 88 1.17 7.61 -2.65
CA TYR A 88 1.41 8.70 -3.60
C TYR A 88 0.30 9.77 -3.55
N TYR A 89 -0.96 9.36 -3.38
CA TYR A 89 -2.07 10.28 -3.18
C TYR A 89 -1.91 11.11 -1.89
N ASP A 90 -1.56 10.47 -0.79
CA ASP A 90 -1.40 11.09 0.53
C ASP A 90 -0.26 12.14 0.51
N ILE A 91 0.84 11.86 -0.20
CA ILE A 91 1.96 12.82 -0.38
C ILE A 91 1.78 13.79 -1.55
N LYS A 92 0.58 13.84 -2.16
CA LYS A 92 0.22 14.71 -3.29
C LYS A 92 1.02 14.48 -4.58
N ASN A 93 1.64 13.32 -4.74
CA ASN A 93 2.18 12.88 -6.01
C ASN A 93 1.08 12.24 -6.87
N LEU A 94 0.14 13.08 -7.33
CA LEU A 94 -1.09 12.63 -7.97
C LEU A 94 -0.85 11.88 -9.28
N SER A 95 0.19 12.24 -10.03
CA SER A 95 0.55 11.57 -11.29
C SER A 95 0.95 10.12 -11.05
N LYS A 96 1.83 9.84 -10.09
CA LYS A 96 2.21 8.46 -9.75
C LYS A 96 1.06 7.69 -9.10
N ALA A 97 0.25 8.38 -8.29
CA ALA A 97 -0.94 7.78 -7.69
C ALA A 97 -1.91 7.28 -8.76
N GLU A 98 -2.21 8.11 -9.76
CA GLU A 98 -3.09 7.79 -10.87
C GLU A 98 -2.58 6.59 -11.68
N GLU A 99 -1.31 6.61 -12.10
CA GLU A 99 -0.69 5.51 -12.85
C GLU A 99 -0.77 4.18 -12.08
N THR A 100 -0.44 4.21 -10.79
CA THR A 100 -0.46 3.02 -9.92
C THR A 100 -1.90 2.50 -9.73
N LEU A 101 -2.86 3.39 -9.52
CA LEU A 101 -4.26 3.03 -9.31
C LEU A 101 -4.94 2.55 -10.59
N ILE A 102 -4.60 3.10 -11.76
CA ILE A 102 -5.07 2.58 -13.06
C ILE A 102 -4.59 1.14 -13.24
N THR A 103 -3.29 0.90 -13.02
CA THR A 103 -2.70 -0.45 -13.07
C THR A 103 -3.42 -1.41 -12.13
N LEU A 104 -3.77 -0.95 -10.93
CA LEU A 104 -4.57 -1.75 -10.01
C LEU A 104 -5.98 -2.03 -10.55
N THR A 105 -6.68 -1.05 -11.10
CA THR A 105 -8.04 -1.25 -11.62
C THR A 105 -8.09 -2.16 -12.85
N ASP A 106 -6.99 -2.24 -13.62
CA ASP A 106 -6.87 -3.20 -14.72
C ASP A 106 -6.74 -4.64 -14.20
N LEU A 107 -6.04 -4.84 -13.09
CA LEU A 107 -5.88 -6.15 -12.42
C LEU A 107 -7.06 -6.53 -11.53
N ASP A 108 -7.70 -5.54 -10.92
CA ASP A 108 -8.85 -5.68 -10.03
C ASP A 108 -9.95 -4.66 -10.35
N PRO A 109 -10.77 -4.94 -11.39
CA PRO A 109 -11.89 -4.07 -11.76
C PRO A 109 -13.00 -3.97 -10.70
N LYS A 110 -12.88 -4.65 -9.55
CA LYS A 110 -13.82 -4.61 -8.44
C LYS A 110 -13.27 -3.90 -7.21
N ASN A 111 -12.15 -3.19 -7.33
CA ASN A 111 -11.61 -2.39 -6.23
C ASN A 111 -12.30 -1.01 -6.16
N ALA A 112 -13.35 -0.92 -5.33
CA ALA A 112 -14.15 0.31 -5.19
C ALA A 112 -13.31 1.52 -4.70
N GLU A 113 -12.40 1.27 -3.76
CA GLU A 113 -11.55 2.30 -3.15
C GLU A 113 -10.52 2.86 -4.16
N ALA A 114 -9.98 2.02 -5.05
CA ALA A 114 -9.10 2.47 -6.12
C ALA A 114 -9.82 3.43 -7.07
N TYR A 115 -11.05 3.09 -7.50
CA TYR A 115 -11.88 4.00 -8.28
C TYR A 115 -12.23 5.28 -7.51
N PHE A 116 -12.45 5.20 -6.19
CA PHE A 116 -12.73 6.38 -5.39
C PHE A 116 -11.54 7.35 -5.41
N LEU A 117 -10.32 6.84 -5.16
CA LEU A 117 -9.09 7.63 -5.20
C LEU A 117 -8.82 8.21 -6.60
N LEU A 118 -9.07 7.47 -7.68
CA LEU A 118 -9.00 8.01 -9.04
C LEU A 118 -9.97 9.18 -9.25
N GLY A 119 -11.19 9.08 -8.70
CA GLY A 119 -12.15 10.17 -8.70
C GLY A 119 -11.67 11.39 -7.91
N GLU A 120 -11.04 11.19 -6.74
CA GLU A 120 -10.42 12.26 -5.95
C GLU A 120 -9.27 12.94 -6.71
N ILE A 121 -8.44 12.18 -7.42
CA ILE A 121 -7.35 12.68 -8.24
C ILE A 121 -7.89 13.51 -9.41
N SER A 122 -8.87 12.98 -10.16
CA SER A 122 -9.53 13.69 -11.26
C SER A 122 -10.16 15.00 -10.78
N TYR A 123 -10.81 14.98 -9.61
CA TYR A 123 -11.39 16.17 -9.01
C TYR A 123 -10.34 17.24 -8.67
N PHE A 124 -9.20 16.82 -8.10
CA PHE A 124 -8.09 17.73 -7.82
C PHE A 124 -7.52 18.34 -9.11
N ASN A 125 -7.43 17.55 -10.17
CA ASN A 125 -7.01 17.99 -11.51
C ASN A 125 -8.08 18.83 -12.24
N GLN A 126 -9.19 19.16 -11.58
CA GLN A 126 -10.33 19.91 -12.12
C GLN A 126 -11.10 19.20 -13.24
N ASP A 127 -10.80 17.92 -13.51
CA ASP A 127 -11.59 17.08 -14.40
C ASP A 127 -12.80 16.52 -13.63
N ARG A 128 -13.80 17.39 -13.49
CA ARG A 128 -15.05 17.05 -12.80
C ARG A 128 -15.85 15.96 -13.50
N LYS A 129 -15.66 15.76 -14.81
CA LYS A 129 -16.38 14.75 -15.57
C LYS A 129 -15.85 13.38 -15.19
N SER A 130 -14.54 13.15 -15.34
CA SER A 130 -13.90 11.90 -14.98
C SER A 130 -14.06 11.59 -13.49
N ALA A 131 -13.99 12.61 -12.62
CA ALA A 131 -14.24 12.43 -11.18
C ALA A 131 -15.61 11.82 -10.89
N ARG A 132 -16.67 12.36 -11.50
CA ARG A 132 -18.03 11.83 -11.35
C ARG A 132 -18.17 10.42 -11.91
N ASP A 133 -17.58 10.16 -13.08
CA ASP A 133 -17.61 8.85 -13.71
C ASP A 133 -16.98 7.80 -12.77
N TYR A 134 -15.81 8.09 -12.20
CA TYR A 134 -15.13 7.23 -11.23
C TYR A 134 -15.93 7.02 -9.94
N TRP A 135 -16.50 8.08 -9.35
CA TRP A 135 -17.33 7.92 -8.15
C TRP A 135 -18.60 7.11 -8.42
N HIS A 136 -19.19 7.21 -9.61
CA HIS A 136 -20.28 6.33 -10.02
C HIS A 136 -19.81 4.88 -10.17
N GLN A 137 -18.59 4.63 -10.68
CA GLN A 137 -18.02 3.27 -10.69
C GLN A 137 -17.83 2.73 -9.28
N THR A 138 -17.32 3.54 -8.36
CA THR A 138 -17.24 3.17 -6.94
C THR A 138 -18.60 2.74 -6.39
N LEU A 139 -19.67 3.53 -6.60
CA LEU A 139 -21.00 3.17 -6.11
C LEU A 139 -21.64 1.98 -6.84
N ARG A 140 -21.20 1.66 -8.07
CA ARG A 140 -21.65 0.44 -8.76
C ARG A 140 -21.08 -0.81 -8.12
N ILE A 141 -19.85 -0.74 -7.63
CA ILE A 141 -19.14 -1.85 -6.98
C ILE A 141 -19.54 -1.94 -5.50
N GLU A 142 -19.54 -0.82 -4.80
CA GLU A 142 -19.89 -0.69 -3.38
C GLU A 142 -20.96 0.41 -3.21
N PRO A 143 -22.25 0.04 -3.29
CA PRO A 143 -23.35 1.01 -3.22
C PRO A 143 -23.38 1.87 -1.96
N GLU A 144 -22.86 1.35 -0.84
CA GLU A 144 -22.82 2.03 0.47
C GLU A 144 -21.54 2.86 0.69
N HIS A 145 -20.67 2.99 -0.32
CA HIS A 145 -19.39 3.70 -0.19
C HIS A 145 -19.58 5.17 0.17
N ARG A 146 -19.32 5.51 1.45
CA ARG A 146 -19.64 6.81 2.04
C ARG A 146 -18.96 7.98 1.32
N GLY A 147 -17.68 7.84 0.98
CA GLY A 147 -16.91 8.90 0.32
C GLY A 147 -17.50 9.28 -1.04
N ALA A 148 -17.85 8.28 -1.85
CA ALA A 148 -18.39 8.49 -3.18
C ALA A 148 -19.82 9.08 -3.14
N ARG A 149 -20.66 8.64 -2.18
CA ARG A 149 -21.97 9.26 -1.94
C ARG A 149 -21.83 10.75 -1.59
N LEU A 150 -20.94 11.08 -0.65
CA LEU A 150 -20.73 12.47 -0.23
C LEU A 150 -20.24 13.34 -1.40
N ARG A 151 -19.44 12.80 -2.31
CA ARG A 151 -18.94 13.53 -3.49
C ARG A 151 -19.99 13.77 -4.58
N LEU A 152 -20.98 12.88 -4.71
CA LEU A 152 -22.00 12.97 -5.76
C LEU A 152 -23.28 13.70 -5.30
N TYR A 153 -23.58 13.69 -4.00
CA TYR A 153 -24.83 14.21 -3.46
C TYR A 153 -24.70 15.48 -2.60
N ASN A 154 -23.48 16.02 -2.43
CA ASN A 154 -23.23 17.37 -1.89
C ASN A 154 -22.67 18.29 -2.98
#